data_AF-A0A833HM60-F1
#
_entry.id   AF-A0A833HM60-F1
#
_cell.length_a   1.000
_cell.length_b   1.000
_cell.length_c   1.000
_cell.angle_alpha   90.00
_cell.angle_beta   90.00
_cell.angle_gamma   90.00
#
_symmetry.space_group_name_H-M   'P 1'
#
loop_
_entity.id
_entity.type
_entity.pdbx_description
1 polymer ?
#
loop_
_entity_poly.entity_id
_entity_poly.type
_entity_poly.pdbx_seq_one_letter_code
_entity_poly.pdbx_strand_id
1 'polypeptide(L)'
;MATVSFYEVKEVIGEEAAQRMMEEFPCTSIYIPNRMPEFPDNESRNQYIKNLFFNSAKSVSEIADKFGLSIDHIRKIINDR
;
A
#
# COMPACT_ATOMS: atom_id res chain seq x y z
N MET A 1 17.50 11.96 -6.31
CA MET A 1 16.57 10.82 -6.17
C MET A 1 17.34 9.68 -5.52
N ALA A 2 16.89 9.17 -4.37
CA ALA A 2 17.52 8.01 -3.77
C ALA A 2 17.11 6.77 -4.56
N THR A 3 18.08 6.00 -5.04
CA THR A 3 17.87 4.73 -5.74
C THR A 3 18.03 3.61 -4.72
N VAL A 4 16.98 2.85 -4.49
CA VAL A 4 17.00 1.66 -3.62
C VAL A 4 17.18 0.42 -4.50
N SER A 5 18.01 -0.51 -4.07
CA SER A 5 18.23 -1.75 -4.82
C SER A 5 17.04 -2.70 -4.70
N PHE A 6 16.85 -3.56 -5.71
CA PHE A 6 15.78 -4.57 -5.67
C PHE A 6 15.89 -5.49 -4.45
N TYR A 7 17.11 -5.79 -3.99
CA TYR A 7 17.34 -6.66 -2.83
C TYR A 7 16.83 -6.03 -1.52
N GLU A 8 17.03 -4.72 -1.34
CA GLU A 8 16.48 -4.00 -0.18
C GLU A 8 14.95 -3.95 -0.23
N VAL A 9 14.35 -3.80 -1.42
CA VAL A 9 12.89 -3.85 -1.59
C VAL A 9 12.37 -5.26 -1.30
N LYS A 10 13.07 -6.30 -1.76
CA LYS A 10 12.72 -7.71 -1.54
C LYS A 10 12.61 -8.05 -0.04
N GLU A 11 13.46 -7.49 0.81
CA GLU A 11 13.37 -7.68 2.27
C GLU A 11 12.10 -7.06 2.87
N VAL A 12 11.56 -6.00 2.27
CA VAL A 12 10.36 -5.29 2.77
C VAL A 12 9.06 -5.94 2.27
N ILE A 13 9.02 -6.38 1.01
CA ILE A 13 7.80 -6.92 0.38
C ILE A 13 7.71 -8.45 0.46
N GLY A 14 8.82 -9.14 0.72
CA GLY A 14 8.91 -10.60 0.76
C GLY A 14 9.23 -11.23 -0.60
N GLU A 15 9.77 -12.46 -0.56
CA GLU A 15 10.27 -13.22 -1.72
C GLU A 15 9.20 -13.37 -2.83
N GLU A 16 7.98 -13.77 -2.45
CA GLU A 16 6.91 -14.03 -3.43
C GLU A 16 6.44 -12.76 -4.15
N ALA A 17 6.31 -11.64 -3.42
CA ALA A 17 5.90 -10.37 -4.01
C ALA A 17 7.02 -9.78 -4.89
N ALA A 18 8.28 -9.94 -4.48
CA ALA A 18 9.43 -9.51 -5.26
C ALA A 18 9.54 -10.27 -6.58
N GLN A 19 9.28 -11.58 -6.56
CA GLN A 19 9.27 -12.40 -7.77
C GLN A 19 8.16 -11.95 -8.74
N ARG A 20 6.93 -11.74 -8.26
CA ARG A 20 5.84 -11.21 -9.09
C ARG A 20 6.17 -9.84 -9.69
N MET A 21 6.82 -8.96 -8.93
CA MET A 21 7.27 -7.67 -9.46
C MET A 21 8.30 -7.83 -10.59
N MET A 22 9.24 -8.78 -10.47
CA MET A 22 10.19 -9.07 -11.55
C MET A 22 9.53 -9.62 -12.80
N GLU A 23 8.51 -10.48 -12.63
CA GLU A 23 7.78 -11.09 -13.74
C GLU A 23 6.89 -10.09 -14.47
N GLU A 24 6.17 -9.23 -13.74
CA GLU A 24 5.24 -8.26 -14.34
C GLU A 24 5.92 -6.96 -14.81
N PHE A 25 7.00 -6.53 -14.16
CA PHE A 25 7.68 -5.26 -14.46
C PHE A 25 9.20 -5.42 -14.66
N PRO A 26 9.65 -6.27 -15.60
CA PRO A 26 11.08 -6.46 -15.85
C PRO A 26 11.73 -5.16 -16.33
N CYS A 27 12.93 -4.87 -15.83
CA CYS A 27 13.76 -3.73 -16.21
C CYS A 27 13.07 -2.34 -16.11
N THR A 28 12.00 -2.23 -15.34
CA THR A 28 11.21 -0.98 -15.24
C THR A 28 11.56 -0.22 -13.97
N SER A 29 11.76 1.09 -14.08
CA SER A 29 11.94 1.97 -12.92
C SER A 29 10.58 2.33 -12.33
N ILE A 30 10.32 1.88 -11.10
CA ILE A 30 9.05 2.14 -10.40
C ILE A 30 9.21 3.36 -9.50
N TYR A 31 8.34 4.35 -9.68
CA TYR A 31 8.28 5.51 -8.82
C TYR A 31 7.36 5.26 -7.63
N ILE A 32 7.91 5.31 -6.42
CA ILE A 32 7.13 5.27 -5.18
C ILE A 32 7.01 6.72 -4.67
N PRO A 33 5.81 7.33 -4.72
CA PRO A 33 5.62 8.68 -4.24
C PRO A 33 5.84 8.76 -2.72
N ASN A 34 6.51 9.81 -2.27
CA ASN A 34 6.72 10.09 -0.84
C ASN A 34 5.44 10.64 -0.14
N ARG A 35 4.38 10.86 -0.92
CA ARG A 35 3.06 11.26 -0.44
C ARG A 35 2.03 10.24 -0.88
N MET A 36 0.94 10.15 -0.14
CA MET A 36 -0.20 9.34 -0.53
C MET A 36 -0.61 9.72 -1.96
N PRO A 37 -0.79 8.76 -2.87
CA PRO A 37 -1.33 9.07 -4.19
C PRO A 37 -2.68 9.77 -4.00
N GLU A 38 -2.91 10.85 -4.74
CA GLU A 38 -4.26 11.39 -4.86
C GLU A 38 -5.10 10.29 -5.50
N PHE A 39 -5.93 9.65 -4.68
CA PHE A 39 -6.77 8.57 -5.18
C PHE A 39 -7.75 9.20 -6.18
N PRO A 40 -7.76 8.74 -7.44
CA PRO A 40 -8.67 9.29 -8.45
C PRO A 40 -10.13 9.07 -8.04
N ASP A 41 -10.40 7.97 -7.33
CA ASP A 41 -11.73 7.58 -6.87
C ASP A 41 -11.73 7.10 -5.41
N ASN A 42 -12.86 7.32 -4.74
CA ASN A 42 -13.10 6.82 -3.39
C ASN A 42 -12.99 5.28 -3.32
N GLU A 43 -13.29 4.58 -4.42
CA GLU A 43 -13.18 3.13 -4.50
C GLU A 43 -11.72 2.66 -4.46
N SER A 44 -10.83 3.30 -5.22
CA SER A 44 -9.39 3.02 -5.19
C SER A 44 -8.78 3.32 -3.82
N ARG A 45 -9.25 4.39 -3.16
CA ARG A 45 -8.87 4.70 -1.78
C ARG A 45 -9.30 3.60 -0.81
N ASN A 46 -10.54 3.14 -0.93
CA ASN A 46 -11.10 2.10 -0.06
C ASN A 46 -10.39 0.76 -0.25
N GLN A 47 -10.06 0.38 -1.49
CA GLN A 47 -9.26 -0.80 -1.78
C GLN A 47 -7.84 -0.69 -1.20
N TYR A 48 -7.23 0.49 -1.28
CA TYR A 48 -5.91 0.72 -0.68
C TYR A 48 -5.95 0.65 0.86
N ILE A 49 -7.02 1.13 1.50
CA ILE A 49 -7.27 0.98 2.94
C ILE A 49 -7.40 -0.51 3.32
N LYS A 50 -8.18 -1.28 2.56
CA LYS A 50 -8.31 -2.74 2.75
C LYS A 50 -6.95 -3.43 2.63
N ASN A 51 -6.20 -3.14 1.58
CA ASN A 51 -4.87 -3.71 1.36
C ASN A 51 -3.88 -3.35 2.47
N LEU A 52 -3.92 -2.10 2.98
CA LEU A 52 -3.10 -1.69 4.13
C LEU A 52 -3.47 -2.45 5.41
N PHE A 53 -4.73 -2.79 5.62
CA PHE A 53 -5.16 -3.55 6.79
C PHE A 53 -4.84 -5.04 6.69
N PHE A 54 -5.04 -5.66 5.52
CA PHE A 54 -4.83 -7.10 5.34
C PHE A 54 -3.37 -7.47 5.04
N ASN A 55 -2.61 -6.61 4.36
CA ASN A 55 -1.25 -6.94 3.87
C ASN A 55 -0.13 -6.17 4.59
N SER A 56 -0.44 -5.04 5.24
CA SER A 56 0.53 -4.39 6.15
C SER A 56 0.09 -4.71 7.57
N ALA A 57 1.02 -5.04 8.46
CA ALA A 57 0.75 -5.25 9.88
C ALA A 57 0.36 -3.94 10.63
N LYS A 58 -0.32 -3.02 9.95
CA LYS A 58 -0.72 -1.71 10.44
C LYS A 58 -2.07 -1.78 11.11
N SER A 59 -2.16 -1.14 12.27
CA SER A 59 -3.39 -1.07 13.02
C SER A 59 -4.41 -0.14 12.35
N VAL A 60 -5.70 -0.38 12.63
CA VAL A 60 -6.80 0.50 12.18
C VAL A 60 -6.57 1.95 12.61
N SER A 61 -5.93 2.17 13.77
CA SER A 61 -5.61 3.51 14.28
C SER A 61 -4.55 4.23 13.45
N GLU A 62 -3.49 3.52 13.03
CA GLU A 62 -2.45 4.10 12.17
C GLU A 62 -2.99 4.41 10.77
N ILE A 63 -3.91 3.59 10.29
CA ILE A 63 -4.62 3.84 9.02
C ILE A 63 -5.52 5.07 9.19
N ALA A 64 -6.32 5.16 10.25
CA ALA A 64 -7.16 6.32 10.53
C ALA A 64 -6.37 7.64 10.54
N ASP A 65 -5.24 7.66 11.25
CA ASP A 65 -4.35 8.82 11.34
C ASP A 65 -3.76 9.20 9.97
N LYS A 66 -3.28 8.20 9.22
CA LYS A 66 -2.68 8.40 7.89
C LYS A 66 -3.65 8.97 6.85
N PHE A 67 -4.93 8.61 6.94
CA PHE A 67 -5.97 9.09 6.01
C PHE A 67 -6.80 10.25 6.56
N GLY A 68 -6.59 10.68 7.82
CA GLY A 68 -7.41 11.71 8.47
C GLY A 68 -8.89 11.31 8.61
N LEU A 69 -9.18 10.01 8.72
CA LEU A 69 -10.53 9.47 8.81
C LEU A 69 -10.79 8.91 10.20
N SER A 70 -12.05 8.96 10.64
CA SER A 70 -12.45 8.31 11.89
C SER A 70 -12.23 6.80 11.84
N ILE A 71 -11.84 6.21 12.97
CA ILE A 71 -11.67 4.75 13.13
C ILE A 71 -12.94 3.99 12.69
N ASP A 72 -14.11 4.52 13.02
CA ASP A 72 -15.40 3.92 12.62
C ASP A 72 -15.57 3.89 11.09
N HIS A 73 -15.14 4.94 10.40
CA HIS A 73 -15.22 5.03 8.95
C HIS A 73 -14.26 4.02 8.29
N ILE A 74 -13.04 3.87 8.80
CA ILE A 74 -12.10 2.84 8.34
C ILE A 74 -12.67 1.43 8.59
N ARG A 75 -13.27 1.19 9.76
CA ARG A 75 -13.92 -0.10 10.05
C ARG A 75 -15.08 -0.40 9.11
N LYS A 76 -15.90 0.60 8.77
CA LYS A 76 -16.93 0.44 7.74
C LYS A 76 -16.31 0.06 6.41
N ILE A 77 -15.27 0.77 5.96
CA ILE A 77 -14.59 0.48 4.69
C ILE A 77 -14.02 -0.95 4.67
N ILE A 78 -13.41 -1.41 5.77
CA ILE A 78 -12.85 -2.77 5.87
C ILE A 78 -13.96 -3.83 5.83
N ASN A 79 -15.09 -3.56 6.49
CA ASN A 79 -16.18 -4.51 6.65
C ASN A 79 -17.23 -4.43 5.52
N ASP A 80 -17.15 -3.42 4.66
CA ASP A 80 -17.96 -3.27 3.46
C ASP A 80 -17.55 -4.37 2.47
N ARG A 81 -18.49 -5.25 2.14
CA ARG A 81 -18.23 -6.50 1.42
C ARG A 81 -18.35 -6.32 -0.09
#